data_AF-A0A1G9WXE6-F1
#
_entry.id   AF-A0A1G9WXE6-F1
#
_cell.length_a   1.000
_cell.length_b   1.000
_cell.length_c   1.000
_cell.angle_alpha   90.00
_cell.angle_beta   90.00
_cell.angle_gamma   90.00
#
_symmetry.space_group_name_H-M   'P 1'
#
loop_
_entity.id
_entity.type
_entity.pdbx_description
1 polymer ?
#
loop_
_entity_poly.entity_id
_entity_poly.type
_entity_poly.pdbx_seq_one_letter_code
_entity_poly.pdbx_strand_id
1 'polypeptide(L)' 'MTEKKGHGSAAAKKANAKASHEGKANPRKSSSAQAELGKKGGNSK' A
#
# COMPACT_ATOMS: atom_id res chain seq x y z
N MET A 1 12.76 -17.79 -6.36
CA MET A 1 12.09 -16.61 -6.95
C MET A 1 11.65 -15.69 -5.82
N THR A 2 12.55 -14.81 -5.38
CA THR A 2 12.36 -13.93 -4.20
C THR A 2 11.99 -12.53 -4.64
N GLU A 3 11.15 -12.41 -5.67
CA GLU A 3 10.96 -11.15 -6.36
C GLU A 3 9.59 -10.55 -6.04
N LYS A 4 9.61 -9.31 -5.56
CA LYS A 4 8.45 -8.40 -5.35
C LYS A 4 7.77 -8.46 -3.97
N LYS A 5 8.53 -8.53 -2.88
CA LYS A 5 8.07 -7.95 -1.60
C LYS A 5 8.17 -6.41 -1.69
N GLY A 6 7.09 -5.75 -2.08
CA GLY A 6 6.79 -4.39 -1.60
C GLY A 6 6.75 -3.24 -2.63
N HIS A 7 7.40 -3.33 -3.79
CA HIS A 7 7.42 -2.21 -4.75
C HIS A 7 6.93 -2.58 -6.16
N GLY A 8 6.90 -3.88 -6.49
CA GLY A 8 6.47 -4.39 -7.80
C GLY A 8 5.21 -5.26 -7.78
N SER A 9 4.57 -5.46 -6.62
CA SER A 9 3.35 -6.27 -6.52
C SER A 9 2.14 -5.51 -7.09
N ALA A 10 1.18 -6.23 -7.68
CA ALA A 10 -0.04 -5.64 -8.22
C ALA A 10 -0.80 -4.83 -7.15
N ALA A 11 -0.82 -5.32 -5.91
CA ALA A 11 -1.37 -4.64 -4.75
C ALA A 11 -0.67 -3.29 -4.46
N ALA A 12 0.67 -3.25 -4.51
CA ALA A 12 1.41 -2.00 -4.29
C ALA A 12 1.13 -0.97 -5.39
N LYS A 13 1.03 -1.40 -6.66
CA LYS A 13 0.66 -0.51 -7.77
C LYS A 13 -0.74 0.07 -7.59
N LYS A 14 -1.71 -0.78 -7.25
CA LYS A 14 -3.11 -0.38 -7.04
C LYS A 14 -3.26 0.56 -5.84
N ALA A 15 -2.52 0.32 -4.77
CA ALA A 15 -2.46 1.21 -3.63
C ALA A 15 -1.85 2.58 -3.99
N ASN A 16 -0.72 2.60 -4.71
CA ASN A 16 -0.09 3.85 -5.14
C ASN A 16 -1.02 4.67 -6.04
N ALA A 17 -1.73 4.03 -6.99
CA ALA A 17 -2.71 4.72 -7.82
C ALA A 17 -3.83 5.37 -7.01
N LYS A 18 -4.39 4.65 -6.03
CA LYS A 18 -5.41 5.19 -5.10
C LYS A 18 -4.86 6.35 -4.26
N ALA A 19 -3.63 6.22 -3.78
CA ALA A 19 -2.98 7.26 -3.00
C ALA A 19 -2.72 8.52 -3.83
N SER A 20 -2.25 8.37 -5.08
CA SER A 20 -2.08 9.47 -6.02
C SER A 20 -3.40 10.16 -6.35
N HIS A 21 -4.50 9.41 -6.49
CA HIS A 21 -5.84 9.99 -6.66
C HIS A 21 -6.29 10.81 -5.43
N GLU A 22 -5.82 10.47 -4.24
CA GLU A 22 -6.02 11.27 -3.03
C GLU A 22 -4.98 12.41 -2.87
N GLY A 23 -4.06 12.59 -3.81
CA GLY A 23 -2.95 13.55 -3.71
C GLY A 23 -1.90 13.18 -2.66
N LYS A 24 -1.85 11.91 -2.23
CA LYS A 24 -0.93 11.42 -1.20
C LYS A 24 0.23 10.66 -1.82
N ALA A 25 1.44 11.15 -1.58
CA ALA A 25 2.68 10.49 -2.02
C ALA A 25 2.94 9.15 -1.31
N ASN A 26 2.31 8.90 -0.15
CA ASN A 26 2.48 7.66 0.59
C ASN A 26 1.15 6.90 0.68
N PRO A 27 1.01 5.72 0.08
CA PRO A 27 -0.21 4.92 0.13
C PRO A 27 -0.57 4.41 1.54
N ARG A 28 0.34 4.48 2.52
CA ARG A 28 -0.01 4.21 3.93
C ARG A 28 -0.66 5.38 4.65
N LYS A 29 -0.70 6.57 4.04
CA LYS A 29 -1.42 7.75 4.54
C LYS A 29 -2.79 7.91 3.89
N SER A 30 -3.06 7.16 2.83
CA SER A 30 -4.37 7.07 2.18
C SER A 30 -5.14 5.90 2.78
N SER A 31 -6.34 6.19 3.30
CA SER A 31 -7.22 5.16 3.86
C SER A 31 -7.65 4.16 2.79
N SER A 32 -7.92 4.64 1.56
CA SER A 32 -8.32 3.78 0.45
C SER A 32 -7.18 2.91 -0.10
N ALA A 33 -5.94 3.41 -0.07
CA ALA A 33 -4.76 2.68 -0.47
C ALA A 33 -4.28 1.68 0.60
N GLN A 34 -4.49 1.99 1.89
CA GLN A 34 -4.22 1.04 2.98
C GLN A 34 -5.03 -0.25 2.87
N ALA A 35 -6.25 -0.18 2.33
CA ALA A 35 -7.07 -1.37 2.08
C ALA A 35 -6.40 -2.34 1.10
N GLU A 36 -5.66 -1.83 0.10
CA GLU A 36 -4.93 -2.64 -0.88
C GLU A 36 -3.56 -3.11 -0.37
N LEU A 37 -2.93 -2.35 0.54
CA LEU A 37 -1.64 -2.74 1.15
C LEU A 37 -1.78 -3.72 2.31
N GLY A 38 -2.99 -3.91 2.82
CA GLY A 38 -3.26 -4.59 4.08
C GLY A 38 -2.93 -3.71 5.29
N LYS A 39 -3.54 -4.04 6.44
CA LYS A 39 -3.20 -3.37 7.70
C LYS A 39 -1.70 -3.57 7.95
N LYS A 40 -0.97 -2.47 8.13
CA LYS A 40 0.39 -2.51 8.68
C LYS A 40 0.28 -3.31 9.97
N GLY A 41 0.92 -4.49 10.00
CA GLY A 41 0.78 -5.48 11.06
C GLY A 41 0.67 -4.74 12.39
N GLY A 42 -0.50 -4.85 13.01
CA GLY A 42 -0.67 -4.30 14.34
C GLY A 42 0.46 -4.89 15.16
N ASN A 43 1.22 -4.04 15.83
CA ASN A 43 1.91 -4.50 17.02
C ASN A 43 0.79 -4.92 17.97
N SER A 44 0.32 -6.16 17.85
CA SER A 44 -0.35 -6.85 18.92
C SER A 44 0.71 -7.01 19.98
N LYS A 45 0.72 -6.01 20.88
CA LYS A 45 1.34 -5.90 22.19
C LYS A 45 2.54 -6.80 22.48
#